data_AF-A0A6N9A2V1-F1
#
_entry.id   AF-A0A6N9A2V1-F1
#
_cell.length_a   1.000
_cell.length_b   1.000
_cell.length_c   1.000
_cell.angle_alpha   90.00
_cell.angle_beta   90.00
_cell.angle_gamma   90.00
#
_symmetry.space_group_name_H-M   'P 1'
#
loop_
_entity.id
_entity.type
_entity.pdbx_description
1 polymer ?
#
loop_
_entity_poly.entity_id
_entity_poly.type
_entity_poly.pdbx_seq_one_letter_code
_entity_poly.pdbx_strand_id
1 'polypeptide(L)'
;MRTAPAGVGARRGLIAALILVPAALGAVACGSAPDTISREEFVDAYLALRMAELERAGNVISEAARDSVLAASGVTEEDLDAFVEAHGTDVVLMSGIWTEVDSMMDARSGGTEPER
;
A
#
# COMPACT_ATOMS: atom_id res chain seq x y z
N MET A 1 -46.27 19.01 -44.17
CA MET A 1 -46.27 17.82 -43.31
C MET A 1 -45.43 18.10 -42.07
N ARG A 2 -46.00 17.83 -40.89
CA ARG A 2 -45.38 17.82 -39.54
C ARG A 2 -44.15 16.88 -39.56
N THR A 3 -43.02 17.13 -38.91
CA THR A 3 -42.78 17.09 -37.44
C THR A 3 -41.42 17.70 -37.05
N ALA A 4 -41.35 18.27 -35.85
CA ALA A 4 -40.12 18.69 -35.14
C ALA A 4 -39.69 17.58 -34.11
N PRO A 5 -38.70 17.78 -33.20
CA PRO A 5 -37.48 16.96 -33.12
C PRO A 5 -37.29 16.16 -31.80
N ALA A 6 -36.33 15.23 -31.79
CA ALA A 6 -35.67 14.69 -30.60
C ALA A 6 -34.23 14.32 -31.03
N GLY A 7 -33.15 14.75 -30.40
CA GLY A 7 -32.91 14.87 -28.96
C GLY A 7 -32.03 13.70 -28.54
N VAL A 8 -30.78 14.01 -28.15
CA VAL A 8 -29.94 13.39 -27.11
C VAL A 8 -28.49 13.68 -27.50
N GLY A 9 -27.89 14.59 -26.74
CA GLY A 9 -26.51 15.01 -26.93
C GLY A 9 -25.54 14.27 -26.01
N ALA A 10 -24.26 14.49 -26.34
CA ALA A 10 -23.10 14.45 -25.46
C ALA A 10 -22.72 13.04 -24.92
N ARG A 11 -21.46 12.70 -24.67
CA ARG A 11 -20.38 13.50 -24.07
C ARG A 11 -19.03 12.89 -24.47
N ARG A 12 -18.06 13.79 -24.62
CA ARG A 12 -16.62 13.57 -24.84
C ARG A 12 -16.05 12.58 -23.84
N GLY A 13 -15.45 11.48 -24.31
CA GLY A 13 -14.65 10.57 -23.51
C GLY A 13 -13.19 10.67 -23.96
N LEU A 14 -12.41 11.44 -23.22
CA LEU A 14 -10.97 11.60 -23.39
C LEU A 14 -10.29 10.27 -23.01
N ILE A 15 -9.65 9.61 -23.97
CA ILE A 15 -8.92 8.35 -23.76
C ILE A 15 -7.62 8.70 -23.00
N ALA A 16 -7.62 8.50 -21.68
CA ALA A 16 -6.42 8.55 -20.86
C ALA A 16 -5.67 7.24 -21.05
N ALA A 17 -4.61 7.26 -21.85
CA ALA A 17 -3.67 6.16 -22.00
C ALA A 17 -2.88 5.98 -20.69
N LEU A 18 -3.24 4.98 -19.90
CA LEU A 18 -2.52 4.57 -18.71
C LEU A 18 -1.25 3.83 -19.16
N ILE A 19 -0.10 4.52 -19.11
CA ILE A 19 1.21 3.93 -19.36
C ILE A 19 1.54 3.05 -18.16
N LEU A 20 1.41 1.74 -18.34
CA LEU A 20 1.82 0.71 -17.39
C LEU A 20 3.35 0.62 -17.43
N VAL A 21 4.03 1.19 -16.44
CA VAL A 21 5.47 0.95 -16.22
C VAL A 21 5.57 -0.25 -15.27
N PRO A 22 6.09 -1.42 -15.71
CA PRO A 22 6.35 -2.50 -14.78
C PRO A 22 7.63 -2.17 -14.01
N ALA A 23 7.49 -1.83 -12.73
CA ALA A 23 8.60 -1.77 -11.78
C ALA A 23 9.01 -3.20 -11.43
N ALA A 24 9.81 -3.82 -12.30
CA ALA A 24 10.51 -5.06 -11.98
C ALA A 24 11.77 -4.71 -11.19
N LEU A 25 11.68 -4.68 -9.86
CA LEU A 25 12.84 -4.86 -8.98
C LEU A 25 12.85 -6.32 -8.54
N GLY A 26 13.73 -7.11 -9.17
CA GLY A 26 14.03 -8.47 -8.74
C GLY A 26 15.03 -8.44 -7.59
N ALA A 27 14.63 -8.98 -6.44
CA ALA A 27 15.55 -9.33 -5.36
C ALA A 27 16.16 -10.71 -5.65
N VAL A 28 17.48 -10.77 -5.81
CA VAL A 28 18.24 -12.02 -5.78
C VAL A 28 18.52 -12.33 -4.31
N ALA A 29 17.75 -13.23 -3.71
CA ALA A 29 18.00 -13.75 -2.36
C ALA A 29 18.53 -15.19 -2.44
N CYS A 30 19.79 -15.39 -2.06
CA CYS A 30 20.38 -16.71 -1.85
C CYS A 30 20.46 -16.97 -0.35
N GLY A 31 19.56 -17.79 0.16
CA GLY A 31 19.51 -18.25 1.55
C GLY A 31 18.10 -18.74 1.86
N SER A 32 17.96 -20.00 2.29
CA SER A 32 16.68 -20.62 2.64
C SER A 32 16.06 -19.95 3.87
N ALA A 33 15.49 -18.77 3.66
CA ALA A 33 14.48 -18.19 4.52
C ALA A 33 13.17 -18.96 4.31
N PRO A 34 12.21 -18.90 5.26
CA PRO A 34 10.83 -19.25 4.94
C PRO A 34 10.41 -18.52 3.65
N ASP A 35 9.55 -19.15 2.85
CA ASP A 35 9.07 -18.64 1.57
C ASP A 35 8.05 -17.50 1.80
N THR A 36 8.45 -16.53 2.61
CA THR A 36 7.70 -15.35 3.02
C THR A 36 8.48 -14.12 2.57
N ILE A 37 7.78 -13.00 2.45
CA ILE A 37 8.40 -11.70 2.17
C ILE A 37 9.49 -11.35 3.20
N SER A 38 10.39 -10.46 2.80
CA SER A 38 11.42 -9.91 3.69
C SER A 38 10.81 -9.00 4.76
N ARG A 39 11.61 -8.73 5.81
CA ARG A 39 11.25 -7.75 6.85
C ARG A 39 11.01 -6.38 6.22
N GLU A 40 11.86 -5.97 5.29
CA GLU A 40 11.79 -4.68 4.61
C GLU A 40 10.50 -4.56 3.81
N GLU A 41 10.14 -5.59 3.02
CA GLU A 41 8.88 -5.63 2.27
C GLU A 41 7.65 -5.58 3.20
N PHE A 42 7.70 -6.26 4.35
CA PHE A 42 6.64 -6.20 5.35
C PHE A 42 6.47 -4.79 5.94
N VAL A 43 7.58 -4.14 6.34
CA VAL A 43 7.58 -2.77 6.87
C VAL A 43 7.03 -1.79 5.83
N ASP A 44 7.49 -1.86 4.59
CA ASP A 44 7.05 -0.98 3.51
C ASP A 44 5.56 -1.17 3.19
N ALA A 45 5.09 -2.42 3.10
CA ALA A 45 3.69 -2.72 2.86
C ALA A 45 2.79 -2.23 4.02
N TYR A 46 3.20 -2.45 5.27
CA TYR A 46 2.45 -1.98 6.44
C TYR A 46 2.37 -0.45 6.48
N LEU A 47 3.48 0.24 6.21
CA LEU A 47 3.50 1.70 6.13
C LEU A 47 2.60 2.23 5.03
N ALA A 48 2.59 1.61 3.86
CA ALA A 48 1.72 2.00 2.77
C ALA A 48 0.24 1.87 3.16
N LEU A 49 -0.14 0.77 3.81
CA LEU A 49 -1.49 0.58 4.35
C LEU A 49 -1.85 1.65 5.38
N ARG A 50 -0.96 1.89 6.34
CA ARG A 50 -1.20 2.86 7.43
C ARG A 50 -1.35 4.28 6.90
N MET A 51 -0.55 4.67 5.91
CA MET A 51 -0.68 5.97 5.25
C MET A 51 -2.01 6.09 4.51
N ALA A 52 -2.41 5.06 3.76
CA ALA A 52 -3.68 5.07 3.05
C ALA A 52 -4.90 5.16 3.98
N GLU A 53 -4.82 4.60 5.19
CA GLU A 53 -5.82 4.79 6.24
C GLU A 53 -5.86 6.24 6.75
N LEU A 54 -4.71 6.85 7.01
CA LEU A 54 -4.61 8.22 7.53
C LEU A 54 -5.09 9.28 6.52
N GLU A 55 -4.86 9.05 5.23
CA GLU A 55 -5.35 9.92 4.16
C GLU A 55 -6.88 9.90 4.05
N ARG A 56 -7.54 8.86 4.57
CA ARG A 56 -8.99 8.70 4.50
C ARG A 56 -9.65 9.23 5.76
N ALA A 57 -10.62 10.12 5.59
CA ALA A 57 -11.37 10.80 6.67
C ALA A 57 -12.19 9.88 7.63
N GLY A 58 -12.00 8.56 7.58
CA GLY A 58 -12.73 7.57 8.39
C GLY A 58 -11.87 6.48 9.04
N ASN A 59 -10.53 6.55 8.94
CA ASN A 59 -9.57 5.59 9.53
C ASN A 59 -9.76 4.10 9.15
N VAL A 60 -10.67 3.78 8.23
CA VAL A 60 -10.93 2.42 7.76
C VAL A 60 -10.69 2.38 6.27
N ILE A 61 -9.71 1.59 5.85
CA ILE A 61 -9.45 1.30 4.45
C ILE A 61 -10.47 0.25 3.95
N SER A 62 -11.06 0.47 2.78
CA SER A 62 -11.90 -0.54 2.13
C SER A 62 -11.03 -1.67 1.58
N GLU A 63 -11.54 -2.89 1.52
CA GLU A 63 -10.86 -4.05 0.92
C GLU A 63 -10.25 -3.74 -0.45
N ALA A 64 -11.03 -3.19 -1.39
CA ALA A 64 -10.52 -2.80 -2.71
C ALA A 64 -9.39 -1.75 -2.68
N ALA A 65 -9.35 -0.90 -1.65
CA ALA A 65 -8.26 0.07 -1.50
C ALA A 65 -7.03 -0.58 -0.86
N ARG A 66 -7.22 -1.47 0.11
CA ARG A 66 -6.16 -2.30 0.69
C ARG A 66 -5.47 -3.13 -0.40
N ASP A 67 -6.25 -3.84 -1.20
CA ASP A 67 -5.72 -4.66 -2.29
C ASP A 67 -4.94 -3.82 -3.31
N SER A 68 -5.44 -2.62 -3.63
CA SER A 68 -4.74 -1.69 -4.52
C SER A 68 -3.43 -1.19 -3.93
N VAL A 69 -3.36 -0.97 -2.61
CA VAL A 69 -2.13 -0.54 -1.92
C VAL A 69 -1.11 -1.66 -1.89
N LEU A 70 -1.54 -2.87 -1.53
CA LEU A 70 -0.70 -4.06 -1.49
C LEU A 70 -0.14 -4.40 -2.88
N ALA A 71 -0.99 -4.38 -3.90
CA ALA A 71 -0.58 -4.59 -5.28
C ALA A 71 0.46 -3.55 -5.76
N ALA A 72 0.38 -2.30 -5.28
CA ALA A 72 1.37 -1.27 -5.60
C ALA A 72 2.74 -1.55 -4.95
N SER A 73 2.75 -2.23 -3.80
CA SER A 73 3.96 -2.69 -3.11
C SER A 73 4.48 -4.04 -3.62
N GLY A 74 3.76 -4.71 -4.54
CA GLY A 74 4.13 -6.05 -5.02
C GLY A 74 3.89 -7.16 -4.00
N VAL A 75 3.13 -6.89 -2.94
CA VAL A 75 2.84 -7.79 -1.82
C VAL A 75 1.36 -8.17 -1.85
N THR A 76 1.01 -9.37 -1.40
CA THR A 76 -0.38 -9.81 -1.23
C THR A 76 -0.79 -9.84 0.25
N GLU A 77 -2.09 -9.98 0.54
CA GLU A 77 -2.54 -10.19 1.93
C GLU A 77 -2.00 -11.52 2.49
N GLU A 78 -1.95 -12.57 1.67
CA GLU A 78 -1.41 -13.88 2.05
C GLU A 78 0.08 -13.80 2.42
N ASP A 79 0.86 -12.95 1.74
CA ASP A 79 2.26 -12.71 2.07
C ASP A 79 2.44 -12.07 3.45
N LEU A 80 1.57 -11.10 3.80
CA LEU A 80 1.57 -10.47 5.12
C LEU A 80 1.19 -11.46 6.21
N ASP A 81 0.16 -12.27 5.96
CA ASP A 81 -0.30 -13.31 6.88
C ASP A 81 0.79 -14.37 7.10
N ALA A 82 1.44 -14.83 6.03
CA ALA A 82 2.53 -15.80 6.09
C ALA A 82 3.75 -15.24 6.86
N PHE A 83 4.07 -13.96 6.68
CA PHE A 83 5.12 -13.31 7.46
C PHE A 83 4.78 -13.29 8.96
N VAL A 84 3.55 -12.91 9.32
CA VAL A 84 3.11 -12.87 10.72
C VAL A 84 3.01 -14.28 11.31
N GLU A 85 2.59 -15.28 10.55
CA GLU A 85 2.58 -16.68 11.01
C GLU A 85 4.01 -17.18 11.31
N ALA A 86 4.97 -16.86 10.44
CA ALA A 86 6.36 -17.27 10.61
C ALA A 86 7.07 -16.53 11.74
N HIS A 87 6.79 -15.23 11.91
CA HIS A 87 7.61 -14.33 12.72
C HIS A 87 6.89 -13.66 13.88
N GLY A 88 5.56 -13.70 13.94
CA GLY A 88 4.74 -12.94 14.89
C GLY A 88 4.96 -13.32 16.37
N THR A 89 5.51 -14.50 16.64
CA THR A 89 5.88 -14.93 18.00
C THR A 89 7.29 -14.49 18.41
N ASP A 90 8.13 -14.02 17.48
CA ASP A 90 9.43 -13.42 17.77
C ASP A 90 9.23 -11.97 18.23
N VAL A 91 9.13 -11.82 19.55
CA VAL A 91 8.91 -10.52 20.20
C VAL A 91 10.02 -9.52 19.90
N VAL A 92 11.28 -9.97 19.76
CA VAL A 92 12.42 -9.08 19.52
C VAL A 92 12.35 -8.54 18.10
N LEU A 93 12.08 -9.42 17.12
CA LEU A 93 11.91 -9.04 15.73
C LEU A 93 10.72 -8.08 15.56
N MET A 94 9.54 -8.45 16.08
CA MET A 94 8.32 -7.65 15.95
C MET A 94 8.43 -6.29 16.64
N SER A 95 9.03 -6.22 17.83
CA SER A 95 9.32 -4.94 18.49
C SER A 95 10.21 -4.04 17.64
N GLY A 96 11.22 -4.63 16.98
CA GLY A 96 12.07 -3.90 16.05
C GLY A 96 11.33 -3.39 14.81
N ILE A 97 10.37 -4.14 14.29
CA ILE A 97 9.51 -3.72 13.17
C ILE A 97 8.66 -2.52 13.58
N TRP A 98 7.97 -2.59 14.74
CA TRP A 98 7.11 -1.50 15.19
C TRP A 98 7.89 -0.22 15.49
N THR A 99 9.08 -0.34 16.10
CA THR A 99 9.98 0.81 16.33
C THR A 99 10.39 1.49 15.01
N GLU A 100 10.65 0.70 13.98
CA GLU A 100 11.01 1.20 12.65
C GLU A 100 9.83 1.90 11.97
N VAL A 101 8.64 1.27 12.00
CA VAL A 101 7.40 1.84 11.49
C VAL A 101 7.12 3.19 12.16
N ASP A 102 7.17 3.27 13.49
CA ASP A 102 6.94 4.52 14.24
C ASP A 102 7.94 5.60 13.82
N SER A 103 9.22 5.26 13.74
CA SER A 103 10.27 6.20 13.32
C SER A 103 10.02 6.76 11.91
N MET A 104 9.56 5.92 10.98
CA MET A 104 9.23 6.34 9.61
C MET A 104 7.97 7.18 9.55
N MET A 105 6.96 6.88 10.39
CA MET A 105 5.74 7.68 10.50
C MET A 105 6.01 9.07 11.09
N ASP A 106 6.85 9.15 12.11
CA ASP A 106 7.28 10.42 12.72
C ASP A 106 8.05 11.28 11.71
N ALA A 107 8.98 10.68 10.97
CA ALA A 107 9.73 11.36 9.93
C ALA A 107 8.82 11.94 8.83
N ARG A 108 7.76 11.23 8.46
CA ARG A 108 6.77 11.67 7.44
C ARG A 108 5.81 12.73 7.97
N SER A 109 5.49 12.70 9.26
CA SER A 109 4.55 13.64 9.88
C SER A 109 5.17 15.02 10.14
N GLY A 110 6.48 15.18 9.87
CA GLY A 110 7.22 16.40 10.17
C GLY A 110 7.39 16.53 11.67
N GLY A 111 8.36 15.80 12.21
CA GLY A 111 8.68 15.76 13.64
C GLY A 111 8.49 17.11 14.31
N THR A 112 7.62 17.15 15.31
CA THR A 112 7.45 18.31 16.18
C THR A 112 8.80 18.65 16.78
N GLU A 113 9.33 19.84 16.46
CA GLU A 113 10.48 20.42 17.16
C GLU A 113 10.28 20.29 18.67
N PRO A 114 11.28 19.80 19.45
CA PRO A 114 11.21 19.90 20.89
C PRO A 114 11.37 21.37 21.29
N GLU A 115 10.28 22.01 21.72
CA GLU A 115 10.34 23.27 22.48
C GLU A 115 11.28 23.04 23.68
N ARG A 116 12.37 23.80 23.70
CA ARG A 116 13.38 23.86 24.77
C ARG A 116 13.14 25.07 25.65
#